data_AF-A0A974NAY1-F1
#
_entry.id   AF-A0A974NAY1-F1
#
_cell.length_a   1.000
_cell.length_b   1.000
_cell.length_c   1.000
_cell.angle_alpha   90.00
_cell.angle_beta   90.00
_cell.angle_gamma   90.00
#
_symmetry.space_group_name_H-M   'P 1'
#
loop_
_entity.id
_entity.type
_entity.pdbx_description
1 polymer ?
#
loop_
_entity_poly.entity_id
_entity_poly.type
_entity_poly.pdbx_seq_one_letter_code
_entity_poly.pdbx_strand_id
1 'polypeptide(L)'
;MGGRPWSTVWGTLHEPRVVTAAQVTAYALLAATGALVLTAAHLDADVALGAVLMILGGAVGIPSAWRGWWGVEAPAAALTALGLVLVTVADLLRGPGGHWGAWPAPLACYAVVALVQRVLRTWGRTWAPGREPDTRLRRVQTALRVERVLEADAVARAQERGGEETGCGT
;
A
#
# COMPACT_ATOMS: atom_id res chain seq x y z
N MET A 1 22.81 18.79 15.30
CA MET A 1 22.55 17.75 14.29
C MET A 1 21.14 17.93 13.75
N GLY A 2 20.95 18.77 12.73
CA GLY A 2 19.66 18.99 12.08
C GLY A 2 19.47 17.99 10.94
N GLY A 3 18.85 16.85 11.22
CA GLY A 3 18.39 15.96 10.16
C GLY A 3 17.37 16.71 9.30
N ARG A 4 17.56 16.74 7.98
CA ARG A 4 16.58 17.34 7.07
C ARG A 4 15.21 16.69 7.35
N PRO A 5 14.13 17.45 7.55
CA PRO A 5 12.83 16.89 7.96
C PRO A 5 12.36 15.76 7.02
N TRP A 6 12.74 15.84 5.75
CA TRP A 6 12.53 14.82 4.73
C TRP A 6 13.08 13.43 5.08
N SER A 7 14.23 13.30 5.74
CA SER A 7 14.78 11.98 6.12
C SER A 7 13.94 11.29 7.19
N THR A 8 13.33 12.08 8.08
CA THR A 8 12.46 11.58 9.14
C THR A 8 11.14 11.08 8.56
N VAL A 9 10.52 11.85 7.65
CA VAL A 9 9.29 11.45 6.96
C VAL A 9 9.53 10.20 6.10
N TRP A 10 10.64 10.15 5.36
CA TRP A 10 11.01 8.98 4.55
C TRP A 10 11.29 7.73 5.38
N GLY A 11 11.60 7.87 6.68
CA GLY A 11 11.73 6.77 7.63
C GLY A 11 10.41 6.10 8.01
N THR A 12 9.27 6.80 7.85
CA THR A 12 7.96 6.32 8.29
C THR A 12 7.15 5.58 7.22
N LEU A 13 7.60 5.61 5.97
CA LEU A 13 6.97 4.89 4.85
C LEU A 13 7.26 3.39 4.94
N HIS A 14 6.26 2.56 4.66
CA HIS A 14 6.46 1.11 4.57
C HIS A 14 7.44 0.75 3.43
N GLU A 15 8.31 -0.22 3.67
CA GLU A 15 9.27 -0.73 2.69
C GLU A 15 8.55 -1.66 1.70
N PRO A 16 8.71 -1.53 0.37
CA PRO A 16 9.63 -0.66 -0.38
C PRO A 16 9.14 0.80 -0.57
N ARG A 17 9.89 1.76 -0.01
CA ARG A 17 9.48 3.16 0.20
C ARG A 17 9.10 3.93 -1.07
N VAL A 18 9.82 3.68 -2.17
CA VAL A 18 9.55 4.34 -3.47
C VAL A 18 8.19 3.94 -4.02
N VAL A 19 7.81 2.67 -3.83
CA VAL A 19 6.50 2.15 -4.27
C VAL A 19 5.39 2.78 -3.45
N THR A 20 5.58 2.83 -2.14
CA THR A 20 4.65 3.46 -1.21
C THR A 20 4.46 4.95 -1.51
N ALA A 21 5.56 5.68 -1.75
CA ALA A 21 5.51 7.10 -2.09
C ALA A 21 4.80 7.36 -3.42
N ALA A 22 5.12 6.59 -4.46
CA ALA A 22 4.44 6.67 -5.76
C ALA A 22 2.93 6.43 -5.61
N GLN A 23 2.56 5.47 -4.77
CA GLN A 23 1.16 5.17 -4.52
C GLN A 23 0.42 6.29 -3.78
N VAL A 24 1.00 6.80 -2.70
CA VAL A 24 0.45 7.94 -1.94
C VAL A 24 0.25 9.13 -2.88
N THR A 25 1.21 9.36 -3.78
CA THR A 25 1.14 10.43 -4.78
C THR A 25 -0.02 10.21 -5.75
N ALA A 26 -0.23 8.98 -6.23
CA ALA A 26 -1.35 8.64 -7.10
C ALA A 26 -2.71 8.91 -6.42
N TYR A 27 -2.90 8.47 -5.17
CA TYR A 27 -4.13 8.77 -4.43
C TYR A 27 -4.34 10.27 -4.20
N ALA A 28 -3.27 11.01 -3.90
CA ALA A 28 -3.35 12.45 -3.71
C ALA A 28 -3.76 13.19 -4.99
N LEU A 29 -3.18 12.81 -6.14
CA LEU A 29 -3.55 13.38 -7.44
C LEU A 29 -5.01 13.07 -7.81
N LEU A 30 -5.48 11.86 -7.52
CA LEU A 30 -6.88 11.48 -7.75
C LEU A 30 -7.85 12.23 -6.82
N ALA A 31 -7.53 12.38 -5.55
CA ALA A 31 -8.34 13.18 -4.63
C ALA A 31 -8.39 14.66 -5.04
N ALA A 32 -7.24 15.24 -5.42
CA ALA A 32 -7.17 16.60 -5.92
C ALA A 32 -7.98 16.79 -7.21
N THR A 33 -7.99 15.78 -8.09
CA THR A 33 -8.84 15.77 -9.29
C THR A 33 -10.32 15.82 -8.90
N GLY A 34 -10.77 14.97 -7.98
CA GLY A 34 -12.14 15.00 -7.49
C GLY A 34 -12.49 16.38 -6.91
N ALA A 35 -11.59 16.99 -6.13
CA ALA A 35 -11.79 18.34 -5.60
C ALA A 35 -11.91 19.40 -6.71
N LEU A 36 -11.08 19.33 -7.75
CA LEU A 36 -11.18 20.22 -8.91
C LEU A 36 -12.51 20.04 -9.65
N VAL A 37 -12.98 18.81 -9.85
CA VAL A 37 -14.29 18.53 -10.46
C VAL A 37 -15.42 19.20 -9.67
N LEU A 38 -15.35 19.21 -8.33
CA LEU A 38 -16.36 19.87 -7.50
C LEU A 38 -16.37 21.41 -7.62
N THR A 39 -15.32 22.03 -8.17
CA THR A 39 -15.27 23.48 -8.43
C THR A 39 -15.95 23.89 -9.73
N ALA A 40 -16.50 22.92 -10.46
CA ALA A 40 -17.29 23.11 -11.65
C ALA A 40 -18.39 24.17 -11.50
N ALA A 41 -18.52 25.06 -12.49
CA ALA A 41 -19.62 26.04 -12.53
C ALA A 41 -21.00 25.38 -12.65
N HIS A 42 -21.07 24.20 -13.28
CA HIS A 42 -22.31 23.42 -13.45
C HIS A 42 -22.02 21.97 -13.09
N LEU A 43 -22.51 21.51 -11.94
CA LEU A 43 -22.21 20.18 -11.43
C LEU A 43 -23.47 19.31 -11.36
N ASP A 44 -23.52 18.30 -12.22
CA ASP A 44 -24.58 17.29 -12.17
C ASP A 44 -24.36 16.31 -11.01
N ALA A 45 -25.45 15.75 -10.48
CA ALA A 45 -25.41 14.91 -9.27
C ALA A 45 -24.61 13.61 -9.43
N ASP A 46 -24.63 12.99 -10.61
CA ASP A 46 -23.86 11.80 -10.97
C ASP A 46 -22.34 12.09 -11.00
N VAL A 47 -21.96 13.25 -11.55
CA VAL A 47 -20.57 13.74 -11.57
C VAL A 47 -20.09 14.11 -10.17
N ALA A 48 -20.93 14.78 -9.38
CA ALA A 48 -20.65 15.10 -7.99
C ALA A 48 -20.39 13.84 -7.15
N LEU A 49 -21.23 12.81 -7.32
CA LEU A 49 -21.06 11.53 -6.66
C LEU A 49 -19.73 10.89 -7.01
N GLY A 50 -19.37 10.85 -8.30
CA GLY A 50 -18.09 10.32 -8.74
C GLY A 50 -16.89 11.06 -8.12
N ALA A 51 -16.94 12.39 -8.08
CA ALA A 51 -15.91 13.23 -7.48
C ALA A 51 -15.76 13.00 -5.96
N VAL A 52 -16.88 12.88 -5.23
CA VAL A 52 -16.87 12.57 -3.79
C VAL A 52 -16.25 11.20 -3.52
N LEU A 53 -16.58 10.18 -4.33
CA LEU A 53 -15.99 8.85 -4.20
C LEU A 53 -14.48 8.85 -4.42
N MET A 54 -13.98 9.65 -5.37
CA MET A 54 -12.53 9.84 -5.58
C MET A 54 -11.85 10.47 -4.36
N ILE A 55 -12.46 11.49 -3.75
CA ILE A 55 -11.93 12.16 -2.55
C ILE A 55 -11.91 11.20 -1.37
N LEU A 56 -13.01 10.48 -1.12
CA LEU A 56 -13.11 9.51 -0.03
C LEU A 56 -12.11 8.36 -0.22
N GLY A 57 -11.99 7.85 -1.44
CA GLY A 57 -11.04 6.80 -1.79
C GLY A 57 -9.59 7.24 -1.59
N GLY A 58 -9.24 8.47 -1.96
CA GLY A 58 -7.91 9.03 -1.70
C GLY A 58 -7.65 9.30 -0.21
N ALA A 59 -8.64 9.83 0.53
CA ALA A 59 -8.53 10.10 1.96
C ALA A 59 -8.25 8.82 2.79
N VAL A 60 -8.78 7.68 2.35
CA VAL A 60 -8.50 6.36 2.95
C VAL A 60 -7.27 5.70 2.34
N GLY A 61 -7.04 5.88 1.04
CA GLY A 61 -5.94 5.28 0.27
C GLY A 61 -4.55 5.80 0.67
N ILE A 62 -4.44 7.10 0.97
CA ILE A 62 -3.20 7.74 1.41
C ILE A 62 -2.66 7.12 2.72
N PRO A 63 -3.41 7.11 3.84
CA PRO A 63 -2.91 6.56 5.10
C PRO A 63 -2.76 5.04 5.06
N SER A 64 -3.61 4.32 4.32
CA SER A 64 -3.50 2.86 4.17
C SER A 64 -2.25 2.46 3.38
N ALA A 65 -1.96 3.14 2.27
CA ALA A 65 -0.72 2.95 1.52
C ALA A 65 0.49 3.30 2.38
N TRP A 66 0.47 4.44 3.08
CA TRP A 66 1.57 4.87 3.96
C TRP A 66 1.93 3.80 5.01
N ARG A 67 0.92 3.20 5.63
CA ARG A 67 1.07 2.15 6.65
C ARG A 67 1.25 0.73 6.10
N GLY A 68 1.11 0.52 4.79
CA GLY A 68 1.15 -0.82 4.18
C GLY A 68 -0.06 -1.69 4.54
N TRP A 69 -1.20 -1.10 4.85
CA TRP A 69 -2.43 -1.82 5.24
C TRP A 69 -3.19 -2.34 4.02
N TRP A 70 -2.74 -3.49 3.52
CA TRP A 70 -3.30 -4.17 2.34
C TRP A 70 -4.81 -4.42 2.38
N GLY A 71 -5.38 -4.73 3.56
CA GLY A 71 -6.81 -5.02 3.69
C GLY A 71 -7.74 -3.82 3.43
N VAL A 72 -7.28 -2.61 3.70
CA VAL A 72 -8.06 -1.36 3.53
C VAL A 72 -7.73 -0.67 2.22
N GLU A 73 -6.51 -0.88 1.76
CA GLU A 73 -5.97 -0.27 0.56
C GLU A 73 -6.70 -0.72 -0.71
N ALA A 74 -7.01 -2.01 -0.85
CA ALA A 74 -7.74 -2.53 -2.01
C ALA A 74 -9.18 -1.95 -2.12
N PRO A 75 -10.00 -1.93 -1.05
CA PRO A 75 -11.27 -1.21 -1.04
C PRO A 75 -11.14 0.27 -1.37
N ALA A 76 -10.13 0.96 -0.82
CA ALA A 76 -9.89 2.38 -1.10
C ALA A 76 -9.54 2.62 -2.58
N ALA A 77 -8.74 1.72 -3.17
CA ALA A 77 -8.41 1.75 -4.58
C ALA A 77 -9.65 1.54 -5.46
N ALA A 78 -10.50 0.56 -5.11
CA ALA A 78 -11.74 0.29 -5.81
C ALA A 78 -12.71 1.48 -5.74
N LEU A 79 -12.83 2.11 -4.58
CA LEU A 79 -13.67 3.30 -4.37
C LEU A 79 -13.20 4.47 -5.24
N THR A 80 -11.88 4.73 -5.25
CA THR A 80 -11.28 5.80 -6.07
C THR A 80 -11.50 5.53 -7.56
N ALA A 81 -11.31 4.28 -7.99
CA ALA A 81 -11.51 3.85 -9.37
C ALA A 81 -12.98 3.99 -9.80
N LEU A 82 -13.92 3.58 -8.94
CA LEU A 82 -15.35 3.69 -9.20
C LEU A 82 -15.77 5.15 -9.41
N GLY A 83 -15.30 6.06 -8.54
CA GLY A 83 -15.58 7.49 -8.67
C GLY A 83 -15.08 8.07 -10.01
N LEU A 84 -13.87 7.67 -10.42
CA LEU A 84 -13.29 8.08 -11.69
C LEU A 84 -14.05 7.54 -12.90
N VAL A 85 -14.49 6.27 -12.86
CA VAL A 85 -15.31 5.65 -13.90
C VAL A 85 -16.64 6.39 -14.04
N LEU A 86 -17.31 6.72 -12.93
CA LEU A 86 -18.56 7.48 -12.93
C LEU A 86 -18.39 8.83 -13.63
N VAL A 87 -17.37 9.62 -13.25
CA VAL A 87 -17.08 10.92 -13.89
C VAL A 87 -16.78 10.74 -15.39
N THR A 88 -16.03 9.70 -15.76
CA THR A 88 -15.64 9.46 -17.16
C THR A 88 -16.83 9.05 -18.02
N VAL A 89 -17.67 8.12 -17.54
CA VAL A 89 -18.89 7.69 -18.24
C VAL A 89 -19.88 8.84 -18.36
N ALA A 90 -20.04 9.63 -17.29
CA ALA A 90 -20.87 10.82 -17.29
C ALA A 90 -20.45 11.82 -18.39
N ASP A 91 -19.15 12.10 -18.51
CA ASP A 91 -18.61 12.98 -19.56
C ASP A 91 -18.84 12.41 -20.97
N LEU A 92 -18.52 11.13 -21.19
CA LEU A 92 -18.70 10.43 -22.47
C LEU A 92 -20.15 10.46 -22.97
N LEU A 93 -21.13 10.22 -22.08
CA LEU A 93 -22.55 10.22 -22.43
C LEU A 93 -23.07 11.60 -22.85
N ARG A 94 -22.39 12.67 -22.43
CA ARG A 94 -22.75 14.06 -22.76
C ARG A 94 -22.12 14.55 -24.06
N GLY A 95 -21.23 13.75 -24.66
CA GLY A 95 -20.70 13.95 -26.01
C GLY A 95 -19.60 15.02 -26.13
N PRO A 96 -19.04 15.21 -27.35
CA PRO A 96 -17.86 16.05 -27.59
C PRO A 96 -18.07 17.57 -27.42
N GLY A 97 -19.30 18.01 -27.08
CA GLY A 97 -19.63 19.38 -26.67
C GLY A 97 -19.90 19.52 -25.17
N GLY A 98 -19.71 18.45 -24.40
CA GLY A 98 -19.88 18.45 -22.95
C GLY A 98 -18.96 19.46 -22.27
N HIS A 99 -19.47 20.07 -21.20
CA HIS A 99 -18.86 21.17 -20.44
C HIS A 99 -17.44 20.89 -19.91
N TRP A 100 -16.95 19.64 -19.99
CA TRP A 100 -15.73 19.15 -19.35
C TRP A 100 -14.72 18.51 -20.31
N GLY A 101 -14.82 18.75 -21.63
CA GLY A 101 -13.80 18.51 -22.66
C GLY A 101 -12.69 17.48 -22.36
N ALA A 102 -13.02 16.17 -22.41
CA ALA A 102 -12.12 15.02 -22.61
C ALA A 102 -10.83 14.87 -21.76
N TRP A 103 -10.57 15.74 -20.78
CA TRP A 103 -9.44 15.64 -19.86
C TRP A 103 -9.50 14.48 -18.85
N PRO A 104 -10.66 13.84 -18.51
CA PRO A 104 -10.65 12.71 -17.57
C PRO A 104 -10.20 11.39 -18.20
N ALA A 105 -10.30 11.20 -19.52
CA ALA A 105 -9.92 9.95 -20.18
C ALA A 105 -8.44 9.55 -20.02
N PRO A 106 -7.44 10.44 -20.21
CA PRO A 106 -6.04 10.10 -19.93
C PRO A 106 -5.77 9.87 -18.44
N LEU A 107 -6.51 10.53 -17.54
CA LEU A 107 -6.42 10.30 -16.09
C LEU A 107 -6.98 8.93 -15.68
N ALA A 108 -8.08 8.51 -16.30
CA ALA A 108 -8.64 7.17 -16.16
C ALA A 108 -7.68 6.11 -16.67
N CYS A 109 -7.02 6.35 -17.80
CA CYS A 109 -6.01 5.45 -18.34
C CYS A 109 -4.79 5.34 -17.40
N TYR A 110 -4.29 6.47 -16.87
CA TYR A 110 -3.22 6.48 -15.85
C TYR A 110 -3.63 5.73 -14.58
N ALA A 111 -4.84 5.97 -14.06
CA ALA A 111 -5.34 5.32 -12.86
C ALA A 111 -5.46 3.79 -13.04
N VAL A 112 -6.01 3.34 -14.18
CA VAL A 112 -6.09 1.92 -14.54
C VAL A 112 -4.68 1.32 -14.63
N VAL A 113 -3.73 2.00 -15.26
CA VAL A 113 -2.34 1.52 -15.37
C VAL A 113 -1.65 1.46 -14.01
N ALA A 114 -1.85 2.44 -13.13
CA ALA A 114 -1.29 2.44 -11.77
C ALA A 114 -1.91 1.32 -10.90
N LEU A 115 -3.21 1.08 -11.04
CA LEU A 115 -3.93 -0.03 -10.40
C LEU A 115 -3.44 -1.38 -10.92
N VAL A 116 -3.29 -1.54 -12.23
CA VAL A 116 -2.78 -2.76 -12.86
C VAL A 116 -1.32 -3.00 -12.48
N GLN A 117 -0.46 -1.97 -12.46
CA GLN A 117 0.91 -2.09 -11.97
C GLN A 117 0.96 -2.54 -10.50
N ARG A 118 0.03 -2.06 -9.68
CA ARG A 118 -0.08 -2.47 -8.27
C ARG A 118 -0.55 -3.91 -8.12
N VAL A 119 -1.59 -4.29 -8.86
CA VAL A 119 -2.10 -5.68 -8.92
C VAL A 119 -1.00 -6.62 -9.43
N LEU A 120 -0.24 -6.25 -10.46
CA LEU A 120 0.88 -7.05 -10.96
C LEU A 120 2.05 -7.12 -9.96
N ARG A 121 2.25 -6.10 -9.11
CA ARG A 121 3.23 -6.13 -8.02
C ARG A 121 2.84 -7.06 -6.87
N THR A 122 1.54 -7.21 -6.60
CA THR A 122 1.02 -8.18 -5.62
C THR A 122 0.88 -9.57 -6.20
N TRP A 123 0.62 -9.69 -7.49
CA TRP A 123 0.39 -10.95 -8.17
C TRP A 123 1.72 -11.55 -8.64
N GLY A 124 2.45 -12.13 -7.69
CA GLY A 124 3.77 -12.72 -7.94
C GLY A 124 4.39 -13.56 -6.81
N ARG A 125 3.62 -13.93 -5.77
CA ARG A 125 4.11 -14.77 -4.64
C ARG A 125 5.29 -14.19 -3.83
N THR A 126 5.53 -12.87 -3.84
CA THR A 126 6.46 -12.18 -2.91
C THR A 126 5.93 -12.09 -1.48
N TRP A 127 4.66 -12.44 -1.27
CA TRP A 127 4.00 -12.52 0.04
C TRP A 127 3.42 -13.91 0.34
N ALA A 128 3.95 -14.96 -0.32
CA ALA A 128 3.70 -16.33 0.13
C ALA A 128 4.46 -16.55 1.46
N PRO A 129 3.88 -17.26 2.44
CA PRO A 129 4.59 -17.61 3.69
C PRO A 129 5.95 -18.23 3.34
N GLY A 130 7.05 -17.54 3.71
CA GLY A 130 8.43 -17.98 3.42
C GLY A 130 9.17 -17.24 2.29
N ARG A 131 8.59 -16.23 1.63
CA ARG A 131 9.28 -15.40 0.60
C ARG A 131 9.16 -13.89 0.79
N GLU A 132 9.00 -13.45 2.03
CA GLU A 132 8.94 -12.02 2.36
C GLU A 132 10.27 -11.29 2.09
N PRO A 133 10.25 -9.97 1.79
CA PRO A 133 11.44 -9.22 1.42
C PRO A 133 12.47 -9.17 2.56
N ASP A 134 13.76 -9.23 2.22
CA ASP A 134 14.87 -9.18 3.17
C ASP A 134 15.08 -7.76 3.74
N THR A 135 14.22 -7.39 4.69
CA THR A 135 14.25 -6.10 5.40
C THR A 135 15.21 -6.13 6.58
N ARG A 136 15.74 -4.96 6.99
CA ARG A 136 16.66 -4.86 8.14
C ARG A 136 16.05 -5.42 9.43
N LEU A 137 14.76 -5.18 9.66
CA LEU A 137 14.05 -5.71 10.82
C LEU A 137 14.01 -7.24 10.80
N ARG A 138 13.78 -7.85 9.64
CA ARG A 138 13.74 -9.31 9.49
C ARG A 138 15.11 -9.94 9.66
N ARG A 139 16.19 -9.30 9.18
CA ARG A 139 17.57 -9.77 9.47
C ARG A 139 17.85 -9.85 10.96
N VAL A 140 17.42 -8.84 11.73
CA VAL A 140 17.56 -8.84 13.19
C VAL A 140 16.70 -9.93 13.83
N GLN A 141 15.44 -10.08 13.41
CA GLN A 141 14.56 -11.13 13.94
C GLN A 141 15.06 -12.55 13.63
N THR A 142 15.62 -12.77 12.44
CA THR A 142 16.19 -14.05 12.04
C THR A 142 17.46 -14.33 12.85
N ALA A 143 18.33 -13.35 13.04
CA ALA A 143 19.52 -13.49 13.89
C ALA A 143 19.15 -13.87 15.33
N LEU A 144 18.20 -13.15 15.93
CA LEU A 144 17.70 -13.44 17.29
C LEU A 144 17.01 -14.80 17.39
N ARG A 145 16.34 -15.26 16.34
CA ARG A 145 15.70 -16.58 16.30
C ARG A 145 16.75 -17.69 16.21
N VAL A 146 17.80 -17.51 15.41
CA VAL A 146 18.91 -18.46 15.31
C VAL A 146 19.65 -18.56 16.65
N GLU A 147 19.89 -17.42 17.31
CA GLU A 147 20.52 -17.37 18.64
C GLU A 147 19.72 -18.17 19.67
N ARG A 148 18.40 -17.98 19.76
CA ARG A 148 17.56 -18.78 20.66
C ARG A 148 17.54 -20.27 20.37
N VAL A 149 17.64 -20.66 19.09
CA VAL A 149 17.72 -22.09 18.73
C VAL A 149 19.06 -22.68 19.14
N LEU A 150 20.15 -21.94 18.97
CA LEU A 150 21.47 -22.34 19.45
C LEU A 150 21.53 -22.47 20.98
N GLU A 151 20.91 -21.53 21.71
CA GLU A 151 20.79 -21.62 23.17
C GLU A 151 19.99 -22.86 23.58
N ALA A 152 18.87 -23.14 22.93
CA ALA A 152 18.05 -24.33 23.21
C ALA A 152 18.81 -25.64 22.93
N ASP A 153 19.55 -25.71 21.82
CA ASP A 153 20.37 -26.87 21.45
C ASP A 153 21.54 -27.08 22.43
N ALA A 154 22.16 -25.99 22.90
CA ALA A 154 23.20 -26.03 23.92
C ALA A 154 22.67 -26.54 25.28
N VAL A 155 21.47 -26.10 25.69
CA VAL A 155 20.83 -26.58 26.92
C VAL A 155 20.45 -28.05 26.82
N ALA A 156 19.91 -28.50 25.68
CA ALA A 156 19.57 -29.90 25.46
C ALA A 156 20.79 -30.82 25.61
N ARG A 157 21.93 -30.46 24.98
CA ARG A 157 23.19 -31.22 25.12
C ARG A 157 23.77 -31.22 26.53
N ALA A 158 23.54 -30.15 27.30
CA ALA A 158 23.97 -30.10 28.69
C ALA A 158 23.14 -31.05 29.58
N GLN A 159 21.84 -31.21 29.30
CA GLN A 159 20.99 -32.14 30.02
C GLN A 159 21.30 -33.61 29.69
N GLU A 160 21.64 -33.93 28.45
CA GLU A 160 22.07 -35.27 28.05
C GLU A 160 23.34 -35.70 28.80
N ARG A 161 24.35 -34.81 28.88
CA ARG A 161 25.59 -35.08 29.62
C ARG A 161 25.37 -35.23 31.13
N GLY A 162 24.52 -34.40 31.72
CA GLY A 162 24.16 -34.52 33.13
C GLY A 162 23.37 -35.80 33.44
N GLY A 163 22.53 -36.26 32.50
CA GLY A 163 21.79 -37.52 32.62
C GLY A 163 22.69 -38.76 32.58
N GLU A 164 23.72 -38.78 31.73
CA GLU A 164 24.71 -39.87 31.65
C GLU A 164 25.55 -40.01 32.93
N GLU A 165 25.95 -38.90 33.56
CA GLU A 165 26.71 -38.93 34.82
C GLU A 165 25.87 -39.44 36.01
N THR A 166 24.55 -39.25 35.98
CA THR A 166 23.65 -39.70 37.05
C THR A 166 23.22 -41.17 36.86
N GLY A 167 23.31 -41.72 35.65
CA GLY A 167 22.94 -43.09 35.31
C GLY A 167 24.04 -44.15 35.50
N CYS A 168 25.30 -43.75 35.70
CA CYS A 168 26.43 -44.67 35.92
C CYS A 168 26.68 -45.00 37.41
N GLY A 169 25.75 -44.61 38.29
CA GLY A 169 25.83 -44.78 39.75
C GLY A 169 24.71 -45.64 40.34
N THR A 170 24.46 -46.83 39.79
CA THR A 170 23.69 -47.91 40.45
C THR A 170 24.30 -49.26 40.13
#